data_AF-A0A843SWJ6-F1
#
_entry.id   AF-A0A843SWJ6-F1
#
_cell.length_a   1.000
_cell.length_b   1.000
_cell.length_c   1.000
_cell.angle_alpha   90.00
_cell.angle_beta   90.00
_cell.angle_gamma   90.00
#
_symmetry.space_group_name_H-M   'P 1'
#
loop_
_entity.id
_entity.type
_entity.pdbx_description
1 polymer ?
#
loop_
_entity_poly.entity_id
_entity_poly.type
_entity_poly.pdbx_seq_one_letter_code
_entity_poly.pdbx_strand_id
1 'polypeptide(L)'
;MKALASFLVVVSLTAPALAQQGPAEARHGIDATMYVGISIDTFSARELRRYLNPEESGDRRQRFVAGFNFDYRVAGRDDDRGGQLWLYGETVHGVRSADVNCGADPGIPVCAPFAVGADARKVLFILRNASSLEAFAGARWELMDVNFGEGAAPGSNAVKAYVKGQVGFLAVEQSGGDALNINHVALGLRAVRGRYRDSYFEAGFGTSDLYDVHSDSRLKIDGMLNIDVGLAGAFPFVQMVVDADGRSGADTIQTYIGVSLDLDNVRGWFTPR
;
A
#
# COMPACT_ATOMS: atom_id res chain seq x y z
N MET A 1 -4.86 -21.35 25.32
CA MET A 1 -5.34 -21.39 23.93
C MET A 1 -6.28 -20.21 23.74
N LYS A 2 -5.76 -19.09 23.22
CA LYS A 2 -6.55 -17.87 22.97
C LYS A 2 -7.29 -18.02 21.64
N ALA A 3 -8.58 -17.73 21.63
CA ALA A 3 -9.43 -17.81 20.45
C ALA A 3 -8.86 -16.93 19.33
N LEU A 4 -8.55 -17.54 18.19
CA LEU A 4 -8.42 -16.80 16.92
C LEU A 4 -9.81 -16.21 16.65
N ALA A 5 -9.99 -14.93 16.95
CA ALA A 5 -11.17 -14.21 16.50
C ALA A 5 -11.09 -14.14 14.97
N SER A 6 -11.85 -15.00 14.30
CA SER A 6 -12.01 -14.99 12.84
C SER A 6 -12.59 -13.63 12.44
N PHE A 7 -11.72 -12.71 12.00
CA PHE A 7 -12.13 -11.47 11.35
C PHE A 7 -12.65 -11.82 9.95
N LEU A 8 -13.94 -12.12 9.89
CA LEU A 8 -14.67 -12.21 8.64
C LEU A 8 -14.91 -10.78 8.16
N VAL A 9 -14.15 -10.33 7.15
CA VAL A 9 -14.53 -9.14 6.39
C VAL A 9 -15.77 -9.53 5.59
N VAL A 10 -16.96 -9.25 6.13
CA VAL A 10 -18.21 -9.43 5.41
C VAL A 10 -18.34 -8.24 4.46
N VAL A 11 -17.72 -8.36 3.29
CA VAL A 11 -18.14 -7.55 2.15
C VAL A 11 -19.46 -8.14 1.69
N SER A 12 -20.57 -7.54 2.13
CA SER A 12 -21.91 -7.85 1.62
C SER A 12 -21.98 -7.43 0.15
N LEU A 13 -21.40 -8.24 -0.75
CA LEU A 13 -21.47 -8.07 -2.19
C LEU A 13 -22.87 -8.48 -2.63
N THR A 14 -23.84 -7.58 -2.49
CA THR A 14 -25.01 -7.62 -3.37
C THR A 14 -24.47 -7.38 -4.77
N ALA A 15 -24.29 -8.43 -5.57
CA ALA A 15 -23.79 -8.34 -6.93
C ALA A 15 -24.68 -7.35 -7.70
N PRO A 16 -24.19 -6.14 -8.01
CA PRO A 16 -24.90 -5.34 -9.00
C PRO A 16 -24.79 -6.13 -10.31
N ALA A 17 -25.87 -6.16 -11.08
CA ALA A 17 -25.80 -6.60 -12.47
C ALA A 17 -24.57 -5.95 -13.11
N LEU A 18 -23.72 -6.75 -13.77
CA LEU A 18 -22.50 -6.31 -14.45
C LEU A 18 -22.82 -5.09 -15.32
N ALA A 19 -22.66 -3.90 -14.77
CA ALA A 19 -22.72 -2.67 -15.53
C ALA A 19 -21.60 -2.80 -16.56
N GLN A 20 -21.96 -2.69 -17.84
CA GLN A 20 -20.97 -2.51 -18.90
C GLN A 20 -20.04 -1.38 -18.46
N GLN A 21 -18.81 -1.73 -18.10
CA GLN A 21 -17.77 -0.75 -17.84
C GLN A 21 -17.68 0.07 -19.13
N GLY A 22 -17.99 1.36 -19.02
CA GLY A 22 -17.75 2.31 -20.10
C GLY A 22 -16.26 2.29 -20.50
N PRO A 23 -15.87 3.00 -21.58
CA PRO A 23 -14.46 3.10 -21.94
C PRO A 23 -13.64 3.47 -20.70
N ALA A 24 -12.63 2.64 -20.38
CA ALA A 24 -11.82 2.82 -19.19
C ALA A 24 -11.22 4.24 -19.21
N GLU A 25 -11.63 5.06 -18.25
CA GLU A 25 -11.21 6.46 -18.16
C GLU A 25 -9.68 6.53 -18.07
N ALA A 26 -9.08 7.45 -18.82
CA ALA A 26 -7.65 7.66 -18.75
C ALA A 26 -7.28 8.23 -17.37
N ARG A 27 -6.13 7.82 -16.80
CA ARG A 27 -5.63 8.36 -15.53
C ARG A 27 -5.48 9.88 -15.63
N HIS A 28 -5.84 10.59 -14.57
CA HIS A 28 -5.73 12.04 -14.54
C HIS A 28 -4.27 12.48 -14.38
N GLY A 29 -4.01 13.79 -14.48
CA GLY A 29 -2.67 14.34 -14.23
C GLY A 29 -2.24 14.27 -12.76
N ILE A 30 -3.21 14.11 -11.85
CA ILE A 30 -3.01 13.86 -10.43
C ILE A 30 -3.97 12.76 -10.02
N ASP A 31 -3.47 11.72 -9.37
CA ASP A 31 -4.28 10.67 -8.75
C ASP A 31 -3.95 10.68 -7.26
N ALA A 32 -4.95 10.67 -6.39
CA ALA A 32 -4.75 10.63 -4.95
C ALA A 32 -5.73 9.64 -4.32
N THR A 33 -5.20 8.76 -3.47
CA THR A 33 -6.00 7.77 -2.76
C THR A 33 -5.68 7.81 -1.27
N MET A 34 -6.67 7.50 -0.46
CA MET A 34 -6.46 7.15 0.93
C MET A 34 -6.80 5.68 1.12
N TYR A 35 -6.12 4.99 2.03
CA TYR A 35 -6.42 3.60 2.28
C TYR A 35 -6.46 3.29 3.77
N VAL A 36 -7.14 2.20 4.08
CA VAL A 36 -7.21 1.64 5.43
C VAL A 36 -7.29 0.12 5.31
N GLY A 37 -6.64 -0.56 6.24
CA GLY A 37 -6.55 -2.01 6.18
C GLY A 37 -5.84 -2.60 7.38
N ILE A 38 -5.29 -3.78 7.14
CA ILE A 38 -4.44 -4.50 8.08
C ILE A 38 -3.09 -4.79 7.44
N SER A 39 -2.01 -4.68 8.21
CA SER A 39 -0.73 -5.31 7.88
C SER A 39 -0.61 -6.63 8.63
N ILE A 40 -0.02 -7.62 7.97
CA ILE A 40 0.36 -8.90 8.53
C ILE A 40 1.86 -9.04 8.37
N ASP A 41 2.56 -9.05 9.51
CA ASP A 41 4.01 -9.20 9.53
C ASP A 41 4.30 -10.68 9.82
N THR A 42 4.47 -11.48 8.77
CA THR A 42 4.58 -12.93 8.91
C THR A 42 6.03 -13.35 9.20
N PHE A 43 7.00 -12.54 8.78
CA PHE A 43 8.43 -12.79 8.98
C PHE A 43 9.14 -11.46 9.22
N SER A 44 8.92 -10.80 10.36
CA SER A 44 9.78 -9.67 10.72
C SER A 44 11.16 -10.19 11.08
N ALA A 45 12.21 -9.60 10.52
CA ALA A 45 13.59 -9.86 10.91
C ALA A 45 13.78 -9.71 12.43
N ARG A 46 14.72 -10.45 13.04
CA ARG A 46 15.01 -10.32 14.48
C ARG A 46 15.41 -8.88 14.83
N GLU A 47 16.01 -8.18 13.88
CA GLU A 47 16.46 -6.79 13.92
C GLU A 47 15.25 -5.85 13.95
N LEU A 48 14.30 -5.99 13.03
CA LEU A 48 13.00 -5.30 13.10
C LEU A 48 12.29 -5.58 14.42
N ARG A 49 12.38 -6.80 14.96
CA ARG A 49 11.82 -7.14 16.27
C ARG A 49 12.50 -6.40 17.43
N ARG A 50 13.80 -6.08 17.37
CA ARG A 50 14.46 -5.27 18.42
C ARG A 50 13.86 -3.88 18.50
N TYR A 51 13.57 -3.28 17.34
CA TYR A 51 12.97 -1.95 17.27
C TYR A 51 11.48 -1.97 17.61
N LEU A 52 10.79 -3.05 17.23
CA LEU A 52 9.35 -3.10 17.41
C LEU A 52 8.97 -3.62 18.79
N ASN A 53 9.45 -4.79 19.24
CA ASN A 53 9.11 -5.31 20.56
C ASN A 53 10.14 -6.36 21.02
N PRO A 54 11.14 -5.99 21.83
CA PRO A 54 12.26 -6.87 22.17
C PRO A 54 11.85 -8.10 23.01
N GLU A 55 10.69 -8.08 23.66
CA GLU A 55 10.26 -9.14 24.60
C GLU A 55 9.35 -10.22 23.98
N GLU A 56 8.81 -10.03 22.77
CA GLU A 56 7.73 -10.89 22.23
C GLU A 56 8.05 -11.53 20.87
N SER A 57 9.22 -12.17 20.73
CA SER A 57 9.63 -12.78 19.45
C SER A 57 8.95 -14.14 19.19
N GLY A 58 8.09 -14.22 18.15
CA GLY A 58 7.59 -15.51 17.63
C GLY A 58 6.18 -15.51 17.04
N ASP A 59 5.32 -14.56 17.42
CA ASP A 59 3.91 -14.56 17.03
C ASP A 59 3.62 -13.68 15.81
N ARG A 60 2.71 -14.15 14.94
CA ARG A 60 2.17 -13.36 13.82
C ARG A 60 1.54 -12.09 14.37
N ARG A 61 1.97 -10.93 13.88
CA ARG A 61 1.41 -9.64 14.28
C ARG A 61 0.53 -9.08 13.18
N GLN A 62 -0.66 -8.65 13.61
CA GLN A 62 -1.57 -7.86 12.79
C GLN A 62 -1.52 -6.42 13.29
N ARG A 63 -1.50 -5.47 12.37
CA ARG A 63 -1.60 -4.04 12.69
C ARG A 63 -2.70 -3.44 11.86
N PHE A 64 -3.40 -2.46 12.42
CA PHE A 64 -4.26 -1.62 11.60
C PHE A 64 -3.40 -0.59 10.90
N VAL A 65 -3.65 -0.41 9.60
CA VAL A 65 -2.93 0.59 8.81
C VAL A 65 -3.90 1.56 8.19
N ALA A 66 -3.45 2.81 8.04
CA ALA A 66 -4.10 3.81 7.24
C ALA A 66 -3.04 4.66 6.57
N GLY A 67 -3.33 5.19 5.38
CA GLY A 67 -2.32 5.89 4.61
C GLY A 67 -2.88 6.67 3.46
N PHE A 68 -1.97 7.34 2.77
CA PHE A 68 -2.26 8.14 1.58
C PHE A 68 -1.24 7.84 0.51
N ASN A 69 -1.70 7.71 -0.73
CA ASN A 69 -0.87 7.66 -1.91
C ASN A 69 -1.25 8.80 -2.83
N PHE A 70 -0.27 9.42 -3.47
CA PHE A 70 -0.51 10.34 -4.56
C PHE A 70 0.49 10.12 -5.69
N ASP A 71 0.03 10.34 -6.92
CA ASP A 71 0.82 10.33 -8.13
C ASP A 71 0.54 11.63 -8.88
N TYR A 72 1.59 12.33 -9.32
CA TYR A 72 1.49 13.57 -10.10
C TYR A 72 2.32 13.45 -11.38
N ARG A 73 1.66 13.57 -12.54
CA ARG A 73 2.33 13.48 -13.84
C ARG A 73 3.00 14.80 -14.17
N VAL A 74 4.33 14.77 -14.25
CA VAL A 74 5.16 15.93 -14.59
C VAL A 74 5.39 16.03 -16.10
N ALA A 75 5.45 14.90 -16.80
CA ALA A 75 5.64 14.87 -18.26
C ALA A 75 4.89 13.70 -18.92
N GLY A 76 4.58 13.87 -20.21
CA GLY A 76 3.78 12.94 -20.99
C GLY A 76 2.28 13.27 -20.95
N ARG A 77 1.54 12.82 -21.98
CA ARG A 77 0.08 12.99 -22.12
C ARG A 77 -0.68 11.75 -21.64
N ASP A 78 -1.97 11.85 -21.35
CA ASP A 78 -2.82 10.74 -20.86
C ASP A 78 -2.85 9.51 -21.80
N ASP A 79 -2.63 9.74 -23.09
CA ASP A 79 -2.62 8.76 -24.17
C ASP A 79 -1.21 8.39 -24.63
N ASP A 80 -0.18 8.88 -23.95
CA ASP A 80 1.19 8.79 -24.41
C ASP A 80 1.73 7.35 -24.35
N ARG A 81 2.18 6.88 -25.52
CA ARG A 81 2.92 5.63 -25.68
C ARG A 81 4.43 5.83 -25.52
N GLY A 82 4.91 7.06 -25.69
CA GLY A 82 6.33 7.48 -25.64
C GLY A 82 6.87 7.74 -24.23
N GLY A 83 6.03 7.54 -23.22
CA GLY A 83 6.40 7.45 -21.83
C GLY A 83 5.88 8.61 -20.98
N GLN A 84 5.73 8.36 -19.67
CA GLN A 84 5.18 9.31 -18.72
C GLN A 84 6.09 9.40 -17.49
N LEU A 85 6.43 10.63 -17.08
CA LEU A 85 7.18 10.88 -15.85
C LEU A 85 6.22 11.29 -14.74
N TRP A 86 6.28 10.56 -13.64
CA TRP A 86 5.46 10.77 -12.46
C TRP A 86 6.34 11.05 -11.25
N LEU A 87 5.89 11.97 -10.40
CA LEU A 87 6.31 12.06 -9.01
C LEU A 87 5.25 11.36 -8.18
N TYR A 88 5.64 10.64 -7.15
CA TYR A 88 4.69 9.99 -6.27
C TYR A 88 5.13 10.13 -4.82
N GLY A 89 4.17 9.96 -3.91
CA GLY A 89 4.43 9.82 -2.50
C GLY A 89 3.40 8.92 -1.83
N GLU A 90 3.86 8.29 -0.77
CA GLU A 90 3.10 7.34 0.03
C GLU A 90 3.38 7.59 1.51
N THR A 91 2.35 7.42 2.34
CA THR A 91 2.49 7.37 3.79
C THR A 91 1.72 6.18 4.32
N VAL A 92 2.33 5.43 5.23
CA VAL A 92 1.70 4.30 5.93
C VAL A 92 1.78 4.56 7.44
N HIS A 93 0.63 4.75 8.06
CA HIS A 93 0.51 4.84 9.52
C HIS A 93 0.06 3.49 10.06
N GLY A 94 0.82 2.91 10.98
CA GLY A 94 0.50 1.64 11.62
C GLY A 94 0.16 1.80 13.10
N VAL A 95 -0.94 1.18 13.55
CA VAL A 95 -1.26 0.98 14.97
C VAL A 95 -1.22 -0.51 15.26
N ARG A 96 -0.43 -0.92 16.25
CA ARG A 96 -0.31 -2.34 16.58
C ARG A 96 -1.54 -2.81 17.35
N SER A 97 -1.97 -4.03 17.07
CA SER A 97 -3.03 -4.70 17.83
C SER A 97 -2.67 -4.87 19.32
N ALA A 98 -1.38 -4.97 19.66
CA ALA A 98 -0.94 -5.05 21.05
C ALA A 98 -1.14 -3.73 21.82
N ASP A 99 -1.16 -2.60 21.10
CA ASP A 99 -1.30 -1.27 21.70
C ASP A 99 -2.77 -0.95 22.02
N VAL A 100 -3.73 -1.77 21.52
CA VAL A 100 -5.17 -1.56 21.70
C VAL A 100 -5.82 -2.78 22.37
N ASN A 101 -6.26 -2.60 23.62
CA ASN A 101 -6.99 -3.63 24.34
C ASN A 101 -8.50 -3.57 24.07
N CYS A 102 -8.92 -4.17 22.95
CA CYS A 102 -10.34 -4.26 22.58
C CYS A 102 -11.20 -5.07 23.58
N GLY A 103 -10.59 -5.86 24.45
CA GLY A 103 -11.30 -6.58 25.52
C GLY A 103 -11.63 -5.69 26.72
N ALA A 104 -10.80 -4.69 27.00
CA ALA A 104 -11.02 -3.72 28.07
C ALA A 104 -11.92 -2.57 27.61
N ASP A 105 -11.79 -2.11 26.36
CA ASP A 105 -12.63 -1.07 25.78
C ASP A 105 -13.07 -1.44 24.35
N PRO A 106 -14.25 -2.05 24.17
CA PRO A 106 -14.77 -2.38 22.84
C PRO A 106 -15.24 -1.13 22.08
N GLY A 107 -15.32 0.04 22.72
CA GLY A 107 -15.74 1.31 22.10
C GLY A 107 -14.65 1.98 21.27
N ILE A 108 -13.40 1.50 21.35
CA ILE A 108 -12.30 2.03 20.55
C ILE A 108 -12.59 1.79 19.05
N PRO A 109 -12.54 2.83 18.19
CA PRO A 109 -12.95 2.73 16.79
C PRO A 109 -12.30 1.59 15.99
N VAL A 110 -11.05 1.23 16.30
CA VAL A 110 -10.37 0.15 15.58
C VAL A 110 -10.90 -1.26 15.91
N CYS A 111 -11.58 -1.41 17.05
CA CYS A 111 -12.13 -2.69 17.51
C CYS A 111 -13.43 -3.09 16.79
N ALA A 112 -14.11 -2.15 16.12
CA ALA A 112 -15.26 -2.44 15.28
C ALA A 112 -14.83 -3.05 13.93
N PRO A 113 -15.63 -3.97 13.33
CA PRO A 113 -15.46 -4.40 11.95
C PRO A 113 -15.45 -3.21 11.00
N PHE A 114 -14.65 -3.28 9.94
CA PHE A 114 -14.56 -2.20 8.98
C PHE A 114 -15.84 -2.06 8.15
N ALA A 115 -16.38 -0.84 8.08
CA ALA A 115 -17.54 -0.48 7.28
C ALA A 115 -17.19 0.67 6.32
N VAL A 116 -17.19 0.37 5.02
CA VAL A 116 -16.91 1.35 3.95
C VAL A 116 -17.87 2.53 4.06
N GLY A 117 -17.34 3.75 4.15
CA GLY A 117 -18.12 5.00 4.20
C GLY A 117 -18.54 5.49 5.60
N ALA A 118 -18.43 4.68 6.65
CA ALA A 118 -18.82 5.07 8.03
C ALA A 118 -17.61 5.36 8.96
N ASP A 119 -16.40 5.06 8.51
CA ASP A 119 -15.23 4.87 9.39
C ASP A 119 -14.15 5.96 9.30
N ALA A 120 -14.50 7.20 8.94
CA ALA A 120 -13.57 8.33 9.01
C ALA A 120 -12.95 8.50 10.42
N ARG A 121 -13.71 8.15 11.47
CA ARG A 121 -13.22 8.13 12.86
C ARG A 121 -12.14 7.08 13.11
N LYS A 122 -12.21 5.92 12.44
CA LYS A 122 -11.23 4.85 12.54
C LYS A 122 -9.92 5.24 11.86
N VAL A 123 -10.00 5.82 10.66
CA VAL A 123 -8.84 6.40 9.97
C VAL A 123 -8.18 7.47 10.84
N LEU A 124 -8.96 8.43 11.34
CA LEU A 124 -8.44 9.49 12.22
C LEU A 124 -7.82 8.93 13.51
N PHE A 125 -8.41 7.87 14.08
CA PHE A 125 -7.84 7.19 15.24
C PHE A 125 -6.48 6.57 14.90
N ILE A 126 -6.38 5.85 13.78
CA ILE A 126 -5.13 5.22 13.34
C ILE A 126 -4.05 6.29 13.11
N LEU A 127 -4.38 7.36 12.39
CA LEU A 127 -3.44 8.46 12.13
C LEU A 127 -2.95 9.14 13.42
N ARG A 128 -3.83 9.31 14.42
CA ARG A 128 -3.50 9.98 15.69
C ARG A 128 -2.75 9.11 16.69
N ASN A 129 -2.91 7.79 16.62
CA ASN A 129 -2.34 6.85 17.58
C ASN A 129 -1.31 5.91 16.93
N ALA A 130 -0.81 6.27 15.74
CA ALA A 130 0.15 5.47 14.99
C ALA A 130 1.43 5.28 15.81
N SER A 131 1.76 4.02 16.12
CA SER A 131 3.03 3.65 16.75
C SER A 131 4.16 3.44 15.73
N SER A 132 3.84 3.53 14.44
CA SER A 132 4.82 3.64 13.36
C SER A 132 4.32 4.51 12.21
N LEU A 133 5.25 5.21 11.56
CA LEU A 133 5.04 5.96 10.33
C LEU A 133 6.09 5.54 9.31
N GLU A 134 5.64 5.13 8.14
CA GLU A 134 6.46 4.98 6.94
C GLU A 134 6.08 6.09 5.96
N ALA A 135 7.06 6.71 5.33
CA ALA A 135 6.81 7.69 4.29
C ALA A 135 7.81 7.51 3.16
N PHE A 136 7.29 7.55 1.93
CA PHE A 136 8.06 7.36 0.72
C PHE A 136 7.73 8.47 -0.28
N ALA A 137 8.73 8.85 -1.06
CA ALA A 137 8.58 9.74 -2.19
C ALA A 137 9.55 9.34 -3.29
N GLY A 138 9.21 9.65 -4.53
CA GLY A 138 10.10 9.29 -5.62
C GLY A 138 9.63 9.73 -6.99
N ALA A 139 10.34 9.23 -7.99
CA ALA A 139 10.01 9.42 -9.39
C ALA A 139 9.83 8.06 -10.07
N ARG A 140 8.82 7.98 -10.94
CA ARG A 140 8.52 6.82 -11.77
C ARG A 140 8.46 7.24 -13.23
N TRP A 141 9.27 6.62 -14.07
CA TRP A 141 9.21 6.79 -15.51
C TRP A 141 8.61 5.55 -16.16
N GLU A 142 7.39 5.69 -16.66
CA GLU A 142 6.68 4.66 -17.40
C GLU A 142 7.10 4.74 -18.87
N LEU A 143 7.64 3.65 -19.42
CA LEU A 143 8.41 3.67 -20.66
C LEU A 143 7.59 3.24 -21.88
N MET A 144 6.88 2.12 -21.76
CA MET A 144 6.22 1.48 -22.90
C MET A 144 5.03 0.63 -22.45
N ASP A 145 4.07 0.46 -23.35
CA ASP A 145 2.95 -0.46 -23.14
C ASP A 145 3.43 -1.92 -23.34
N VAL A 146 3.10 -2.79 -22.39
CA VAL A 146 3.37 -4.23 -22.45
C VAL A 146 2.03 -4.94 -22.59
N ASN A 147 1.73 -5.39 -23.79
CA ASN A 147 0.52 -6.17 -24.06
C ASN A 147 0.84 -7.66 -23.92
N PHE A 148 0.32 -8.28 -22.86
CA PHE A 148 0.39 -9.73 -22.68
C PHE A 148 -0.77 -10.40 -23.43
N GLY A 149 -0.54 -10.81 -24.68
CA GLY A 149 -1.44 -11.69 -25.44
C GLY A 149 -1.96 -11.11 -26.76
N GLU A 150 -2.05 -11.97 -27.78
CA GLU A 150 -2.78 -11.69 -29.01
C GLU A 150 -4.28 -11.65 -28.70
N GLY A 151 -4.97 -10.57 -29.09
CA GLY A 151 -6.44 -10.49 -29.02
C GLY A 151 -7.02 -9.85 -27.76
N ALA A 152 -6.21 -9.33 -26.84
CA ALA A 152 -6.73 -8.42 -25.82
C ALA A 152 -7.29 -7.17 -26.54
N ALA A 153 -8.59 -6.92 -26.40
CA ALA A 153 -9.21 -5.72 -26.94
C ALA A 153 -8.39 -4.49 -26.49
N PRO A 154 -7.99 -3.59 -27.41
CA PRO A 154 -7.27 -2.39 -27.06
C PRO A 154 -7.97 -1.67 -25.90
N GLY A 155 -7.29 -1.56 -24.75
CA GLY A 155 -7.78 -0.81 -23.59
C GLY A 155 -8.42 -1.59 -22.45
N SER A 156 -8.53 -2.92 -22.49
CA SER A 156 -9.18 -3.66 -21.39
C SER A 156 -8.34 -3.75 -20.11
N ASN A 157 -7.01 -3.90 -20.21
CA ASN A 157 -6.06 -3.82 -19.10
C ASN A 157 -4.67 -3.39 -19.63
N ALA A 158 -4.51 -2.12 -19.98
CA ALA A 158 -3.22 -1.63 -20.44
C ALA A 158 -2.19 -1.72 -19.30
N VAL A 159 -1.04 -2.33 -19.56
CA VAL A 159 0.08 -2.45 -18.62
C VAL A 159 1.25 -1.65 -19.17
N LYS A 160 1.94 -0.88 -18.32
CA LYS A 160 3.18 -0.19 -18.67
C LYS A 160 4.36 -0.78 -17.91
N ALA A 161 5.48 -0.96 -18.61
CA ALA A 161 6.78 -1.15 -17.97
C ALA A 161 7.32 0.19 -17.48
N TYR A 162 8.00 0.20 -16.34
CA TYR A 162 8.55 1.42 -15.77
C TYR A 162 9.85 1.19 -15.00
N VAL A 163 10.58 2.29 -14.79
CA VAL A 163 11.70 2.41 -13.85
C VAL A 163 11.26 3.35 -12.73
N LYS A 164 11.62 3.05 -11.50
CA LYS A 164 11.26 3.85 -10.32
C LYS A 164 12.49 4.05 -9.42
N GLY A 165 12.63 5.25 -8.89
CA GLY A 165 13.55 5.57 -7.81
C GLY A 165 12.77 6.10 -6.61
N GLN A 166 13.00 5.51 -5.44
CA GLN A 166 12.30 5.78 -4.19
C GLN A 166 13.28 6.17 -3.10
N VAL A 167 12.93 7.20 -2.36
CA VAL A 167 13.51 7.50 -1.04
C VAL A 167 12.41 7.45 0.00
N GLY A 168 12.76 7.08 1.22
CA GLY A 168 11.78 7.01 2.28
C GLY A 168 12.40 6.71 3.63
N PHE A 169 11.54 6.65 4.63
CA PHE A 169 11.94 6.36 6.00
C PHE A 169 10.86 5.61 6.77
N LEU A 170 11.30 4.95 7.84
CA LEU A 170 10.45 4.34 8.87
C LEU A 170 10.77 5.00 10.22
N ALA A 171 9.75 5.56 10.85
CA ALA A 171 9.79 6.03 12.23
C ALA A 171 8.91 5.14 13.11
N VAL A 172 9.43 4.74 14.28
CA VAL A 172 8.70 3.93 15.25
C VAL A 172 8.68 4.66 16.58
N GLU A 173 7.51 4.73 17.21
CA GLU A 173 7.36 5.30 18.54
C GLU A 173 8.25 4.55 19.54
N GLN A 174 8.84 5.28 20.49
CA GLN A 174 9.70 4.72 21.55
C GLN A 174 11.02 4.09 21.07
N SER A 175 11.36 4.19 19.79
CA SER A 175 12.69 3.78 19.29
C SER A 175 13.84 4.65 19.82
N GLY A 176 13.52 5.84 20.35
CA GLY A 176 14.48 6.74 20.98
C GLY A 176 15.56 7.29 20.04
N GLY A 177 15.40 7.11 18.72
CA GLY A 177 16.41 7.40 17.71
C GLY A 177 15.85 8.01 16.42
N ASP A 178 16.75 8.22 15.46
CA ASP A 178 16.46 8.80 14.14
C ASP A 178 15.58 7.88 13.29
N ALA A 179 14.86 8.47 12.32
CA ALA A 179 14.11 7.69 11.34
C ALA A 179 15.06 6.81 10.51
N LEU A 180 14.66 5.56 10.28
CA LEU A 180 15.45 4.58 9.55
C LEU A 180 15.24 4.78 8.06
N ASN A 181 16.30 4.99 7.26
CA ASN A 181 16.14 5.23 5.83
C ASN A 181 15.84 3.94 5.07
N ILE A 182 14.95 4.04 4.09
CA ILE A 182 14.56 2.95 3.20
C ILE A 182 14.49 3.50 1.78
N ASN A 183 15.46 3.14 0.95
CA ASN A 183 15.56 3.62 -0.44
C ASN A 183 15.52 2.45 -1.40
N HIS A 184 15.01 2.62 -2.61
CA HIS A 184 15.09 1.58 -3.64
C HIS A 184 15.13 2.15 -5.06
N VAL A 185 15.68 1.38 -5.99
CA VAL A 185 15.53 1.56 -7.43
C VAL A 185 15.00 0.26 -8.01
N ALA A 186 13.91 0.35 -8.76
CA ALA A 186 13.18 -0.83 -9.23
C ALA A 186 12.77 -0.73 -10.69
N LEU A 187 12.61 -1.90 -11.30
CA LEU A 187 11.91 -2.10 -12.56
C LEU A 187 10.56 -2.74 -12.25
N GLY A 188 9.52 -2.31 -12.95
CA GLY A 188 8.18 -2.81 -12.66
C GLY A 188 7.24 -2.80 -13.85
N LEU A 189 6.09 -3.43 -13.63
CA LEU A 189 4.93 -3.46 -14.49
C LEU A 189 3.74 -2.87 -13.70
N ARG A 190 2.98 -1.97 -14.31
CA ARG A 190 1.78 -1.38 -13.69
C ARG A 190 0.60 -1.42 -14.65
N ALA A 191 -0.54 -1.91 -14.18
CA ALA A 191 -1.80 -1.76 -14.87
C ALA A 191 -2.27 -0.30 -14.76
N VAL A 192 -2.37 0.38 -15.90
CA VAL A 192 -2.72 1.81 -15.98
C VAL A 192 -4.18 2.05 -16.33
N ARG A 193 -4.90 1.00 -16.73
CA ARG A 193 -6.34 1.03 -17.07
C ARG A 193 -7.00 -0.31 -16.72
N GLY A 194 -8.33 -0.31 -16.74
CA GLY A 194 -9.13 -1.51 -16.58
C GLY A 194 -9.43 -1.86 -15.13
N ARG A 195 -9.92 -3.08 -14.92
CA ARG A 195 -10.36 -3.56 -13.59
C ARG A 195 -9.23 -3.61 -12.57
N TYR A 196 -8.00 -3.76 -13.04
CA TYR A 196 -6.81 -3.86 -12.19
C TYR A 196 -6.01 -2.56 -12.15
N ARG A 197 -6.62 -1.41 -12.50
CA ARG A 197 -5.95 -0.10 -12.46
C ARG A 197 -5.22 0.08 -11.13
N ASP A 198 -4.00 0.57 -11.23
CA ASP A 198 -3.07 0.79 -10.12
C ASP A 198 -2.46 -0.47 -9.49
N SER A 199 -2.82 -1.66 -9.97
CA SER A 199 -2.05 -2.87 -9.65
C SER A 199 -0.65 -2.78 -10.25
N TYR A 200 0.35 -3.21 -9.51
CA TYR A 200 1.72 -3.25 -9.98
C TYR A 200 2.51 -4.41 -9.38
N PHE A 201 3.62 -4.73 -10.04
CA PHE A 201 4.67 -5.58 -9.51
C PHE A 201 6.01 -4.96 -9.89
N GLU A 202 6.88 -4.76 -8.91
CA GLU A 202 8.22 -4.24 -9.11
C GLU A 202 9.24 -5.04 -8.30
N ALA A 203 10.45 -5.12 -8.86
CA ALA A 203 11.59 -5.73 -8.23
C ALA A 203 12.82 -4.87 -8.49
N GLY A 204 13.66 -4.75 -7.47
CA GLY A 204 14.77 -3.82 -7.50
C GLY A 204 15.77 -4.05 -6.38
N PHE A 205 16.71 -3.12 -6.27
CA PHE A 205 17.70 -3.11 -5.21
C PHE A 205 17.66 -1.80 -4.46
N GLY A 206 18.04 -1.83 -3.19
CA GLY A 206 18.00 -0.63 -2.37
C GLY A 206 18.71 -0.78 -1.04
N THR A 207 18.58 0.27 -0.24
CA THR A 207 19.12 0.33 1.11
C THR A 207 18.01 0.28 2.15
N SER A 208 18.33 -0.19 3.36
CA SER A 208 17.40 -0.30 4.48
C SER A 208 18.19 -0.27 5.79
N ASP A 209 18.11 0.84 6.52
CA ASP A 209 18.75 1.01 7.84
C ASP A 209 18.07 0.16 8.92
N LEU A 210 17.02 -0.57 8.55
CA LEU A 210 16.35 -1.52 9.40
C LEU A 210 17.23 -2.72 9.80
N TYR A 211 18.26 -3.01 9.01
CA TYR A 211 19.10 -4.19 9.18
C TYR A 211 20.53 -3.80 9.55
N ASP A 212 21.09 -4.46 10.56
CA ASP A 212 22.49 -4.26 10.94
C ASP A 212 23.46 -4.83 9.89
N VAL A 213 23.01 -5.81 9.08
CA VAL A 213 23.83 -6.56 8.12
C VAL A 213 23.24 -6.43 6.72
N HIS A 214 24.11 -6.14 5.74
CA HIS A 214 23.73 -5.92 4.33
C HIS A 214 22.66 -4.84 4.15
N SER A 215 22.71 -3.75 4.92
CA SER A 215 21.76 -2.64 4.80
C SER A 215 21.84 -1.89 3.47
N ASP A 216 22.93 -2.03 2.73
CA ASP A 216 23.24 -1.26 1.50
C ASP A 216 22.94 -2.02 0.20
N SER A 217 22.63 -3.31 0.27
CA SER A 217 22.44 -4.16 -0.89
C SER A 217 21.32 -5.17 -0.66
N ARG A 218 20.08 -4.69 -0.69
CA ARG A 218 18.90 -5.53 -0.46
C ARG A 218 18.03 -5.65 -1.69
N LEU A 219 17.60 -6.87 -1.99
CA LEU A 219 16.56 -7.16 -2.97
C LEU A 219 15.23 -6.70 -2.39
N LYS A 220 14.55 -5.81 -3.11
CA LYS A 220 13.24 -5.28 -2.73
C LYS A 220 12.22 -5.69 -3.79
N ILE A 221 11.14 -6.31 -3.35
CA ILE A 221 10.00 -6.67 -4.21
C ILE A 221 8.77 -6.01 -3.62
N ASP A 222 8.01 -5.31 -4.45
CA ASP A 222 6.72 -4.71 -4.06
C ASP A 222 5.67 -5.07 -5.11
N GLY A 223 4.57 -5.66 -4.65
CA GLY A 223 3.47 -6.06 -5.52
C GLY A 223 2.16 -5.65 -4.91
N MET A 224 1.39 -4.83 -5.63
CA MET A 224 0.03 -4.44 -5.27
C MET A 224 -0.97 -4.98 -6.28
N LEU A 225 -1.99 -5.66 -5.79
CA LEU A 225 -3.19 -6.01 -6.55
C LEU A 225 -4.33 -5.13 -6.06
N ASN A 226 -4.74 -4.19 -6.90
CA ASN A 226 -5.90 -3.34 -6.69
C ASN A 226 -7.03 -3.80 -7.61
N ILE A 227 -8.25 -3.96 -7.09
CA ILE A 227 -9.36 -4.54 -7.86
C ILE A 227 -10.56 -3.61 -7.84
N ASP A 228 -10.97 -3.13 -9.00
CA ASP A 228 -12.28 -2.52 -9.18
C ASP A 228 -13.37 -3.60 -9.11
N VAL A 229 -14.21 -3.47 -8.10
CA VAL A 229 -15.38 -4.32 -7.84
C VAL A 229 -16.69 -3.53 -7.94
N GLY A 230 -16.65 -2.33 -8.52
CA GLY A 230 -17.82 -1.48 -8.75
C GLY A 230 -18.29 -0.68 -7.53
N LEU A 231 -17.41 -0.45 -6.54
CA LEU A 231 -17.76 0.24 -5.29
C LEU A 231 -17.47 1.75 -5.34
N ALA A 232 -17.99 2.47 -6.34
CA ALA A 232 -18.01 3.94 -6.40
C ALA A 232 -16.74 4.65 -5.86
N GLY A 233 -15.56 4.27 -6.38
CA GLY A 233 -14.28 4.84 -5.95
C GLY A 233 -13.59 4.12 -4.78
N ALA A 234 -14.16 3.03 -4.27
CA ALA A 234 -13.52 2.15 -3.30
C ALA A 234 -13.00 0.88 -3.99
N PHE A 235 -11.77 0.49 -3.67
CA PHE A 235 -11.08 -0.63 -4.30
C PHE A 235 -10.46 -1.53 -3.22
N PRO A 236 -10.88 -2.80 -3.08
CA PRO A 236 -10.11 -3.74 -2.28
C PRO A 236 -8.70 -3.91 -2.87
N PHE A 237 -7.70 -3.94 -1.99
CA PHE A 237 -6.33 -4.19 -2.38
C PHE A 237 -5.64 -5.24 -1.50
N VAL A 238 -4.64 -5.89 -2.08
CA VAL A 238 -3.65 -6.69 -1.39
C VAL A 238 -2.28 -6.21 -1.86
N GLN A 239 -1.37 -5.89 -0.94
CA GLN A 239 0.01 -5.53 -1.25
C GLN A 239 0.96 -6.45 -0.50
N MET A 240 2.07 -6.79 -1.13
CA MET A 240 3.16 -7.54 -0.52
C MET A 240 4.47 -6.80 -0.75
N VAL A 241 5.17 -6.52 0.33
CA VAL A 241 6.51 -5.92 0.33
C VAL A 241 7.49 -6.94 0.89
N VAL A 242 8.55 -7.20 0.14
CA VAL A 242 9.65 -8.09 0.51
C VAL A 242 10.93 -7.27 0.54
N ASP A 243 11.68 -7.40 1.62
CA ASP A 243 13.01 -6.83 1.78
C ASP A 243 13.98 -7.94 2.18
N ALA A 244 14.77 -8.42 1.23
CA ALA A 244 15.60 -9.62 1.37
C ALA A 244 17.07 -9.35 1.09
N ASP A 245 17.97 -10.01 1.81
CA ASP A 245 19.41 -9.87 1.56
C ASP A 245 19.96 -10.91 0.56
N GLY A 246 19.15 -11.93 0.22
CA GLY A 246 19.50 -13.01 -0.69
C GLY A 246 20.63 -13.92 -0.16
N ARG A 247 20.92 -13.84 1.14
CA ARG A 247 22.02 -14.51 1.84
C ARG A 247 21.49 -15.08 3.16
N SER A 248 22.35 -15.19 4.17
CA SER A 248 22.02 -15.74 5.48
C SER A 248 21.55 -14.68 6.49
N GLY A 249 21.25 -13.46 6.04
CA GLY A 249 20.75 -12.41 6.92
C GLY A 249 19.25 -12.53 7.13
N ALA A 250 18.71 -11.54 7.82
CA ALA A 250 17.29 -11.50 8.09
C ALA A 250 16.53 -10.86 6.93
N ASP A 251 15.41 -11.47 6.56
CA ASP A 251 14.49 -10.98 5.54
C ASP A 251 13.22 -10.45 6.19
N THR A 252 12.46 -9.63 5.47
CA THR A 252 11.12 -9.24 5.89
C THR A 252 10.12 -9.36 4.78
N ILE A 253 8.96 -9.93 5.12
CA ILE A 253 7.79 -10.00 4.26
C ILE A 253 6.63 -9.38 5.02
N GLN A 254 6.08 -8.32 4.44
CA GLN A 254 4.92 -7.63 4.94
C GLN A 254 3.79 -7.74 3.93
N THR A 255 2.59 -8.02 4.42
CA THR A 255 1.40 -8.12 3.57
C THR A 255 0.35 -7.16 4.09
N TYR A 256 -0.14 -6.29 3.21
CA TYR A 256 -1.24 -5.37 3.50
C TYR A 256 -2.49 -5.85 2.80
N ILE A 257 -3.62 -5.77 3.49
CA ILE A 257 -4.94 -6.09 2.94
C ILE A 257 -5.89 -4.98 3.39
N GLY A 258 -6.59 -4.36 2.46
CA GLY A 258 -7.44 -3.22 2.82
C GLY A 258 -8.36 -2.74 1.70
N VAL A 259 -8.84 -1.52 1.89
CA VAL A 259 -9.64 -0.79 0.91
C VAL A 259 -8.99 0.56 0.66
N SER A 260 -8.75 0.87 -0.60
CA SER A 260 -8.32 2.17 -1.10
C SER A 260 -9.54 2.96 -1.56
N LEU A 261 -9.57 4.25 -1.26
CA LEU A 261 -10.62 5.19 -1.60
C LEU A 261 -10.02 6.26 -2.50
N ASP A 262 -10.62 6.45 -3.67
CA ASP A 262 -10.33 7.51 -4.61
C ASP A 262 -10.77 8.86 -4.02
N LEU A 263 -9.81 9.76 -3.81
CA LEU A 263 -10.09 11.05 -3.19
C LEU A 263 -10.84 11.99 -4.14
N ASP A 264 -10.85 11.74 -5.45
CA ASP A 264 -11.66 12.51 -6.41
C ASP A 264 -13.16 12.27 -6.19
N ASN A 265 -13.52 11.09 -5.65
CA ASN A 265 -14.90 10.74 -5.32
C ASN A 265 -15.33 11.25 -3.93
N VAL A 266 -14.40 11.80 -3.14
CA VAL A 266 -14.70 12.37 -1.81
C VAL A 266 -15.08 13.84 -1.96
N ARG A 267 -16.39 14.12 -1.87
CA ARG A 267 -16.92 15.50 -1.94
C ARG A 267 -16.22 16.42 -0.93
N GLY A 268 -15.66 17.52 -1.43
CA GLY A 268 -15.03 18.57 -0.63
C GLY A 268 -13.52 18.44 -0.45
N TRP A 269 -12.87 17.39 -0.98
CA TRP A 269 -11.42 17.22 -0.85
C TRP A 269 -10.63 18.11 -1.82
N PHE A 270 -11.11 18.27 -3.06
CA PHE A 270 -10.46 19.07 -4.11
C PHE A 270 -11.28 20.25 -4.62
N THR A 271 -12.41 20.59 -4.00
CA THR A 271 -13.15 21.80 -4.41
C THR A 271 -12.38 23.01 -3.92
N PRO A 272 -11.75 23.82 -4.80
CA PRO A 272 -11.24 25.11 -4.38
C PRO A 272 -12.46 25.90 -3.90
N ARG A 273 -12.39 26.49 -2.71
CA ARG A 273 -13.35 27.52 -2.32
C ARG A 273 -13.14 28.76 -3.16
#